data_AF-A0A7C3L082-F1
#
_entry.id   AF-A0A7C3L082-F1
#
_cell.length_a   1.000
_cell.length_b   1.000
_cell.length_c   1.000
_cell.angle_alpha   90.00
_cell.angle_beta   90.00
_cell.angle_gamma   90.00
#
_symmetry.space_group_name_H-M   'P 1'
#
loop_
_entity.id
_entity.type
_entity.pdbx_description
1 polymer ?
#
loop_
_entity_poly.entity_id
_entity_poly.type
_entity_poly.pdbx_seq_one_letter_code
_entity_poly.pdbx_strand_id
1 'polypeptide(L)'
;MGRDQRRAAHALLWCLLGQRLPRGRRGQRPARQRAPGGSPMTLRSAIYVGSVRHRRRAPAHAFTFPLFMLYLDLDEVDRVFSLTRLWGTSRWCPARFCRSDYLARGTLDLAESVRACVEDRLGLRPTGPIRMLTHLRYFGYVFNPVTFYYCFDERDSLLAVVAEITNTPWKERHAYVLDARASRRGGPGGRVMRWRFAKDFHVSPFLPMDLEYDWTFDVPDDSLFVHMNVREVGPAASKAFDATLQMRRRALSPSLLRGLLLRFPLMTLQVIISIHSQALKLWLKRATVHRHPRARPPVPISSTSETHP
;
A
#
# COMPACT_ATOMS: atom_id res chain seq x y z
N MET A 1 4.04 4.74 66.71
CA MET A 1 2.62 4.40 66.97
C MET A 1 1.79 5.61 66.54
N GLY A 2 0.85 5.59 65.61
CA GLY A 2 0.18 4.52 64.87
C GLY A 2 -1.21 5.05 64.47
N ARG A 3 -1.68 4.66 63.27
CA ARG A 3 -3.03 4.88 62.70
C ARG A 3 -3.24 6.32 62.18
N ASP A 4 -3.46 6.56 60.90
CA ASP A 4 -4.56 5.99 60.14
C ASP A 4 -4.23 5.88 58.62
N GLN A 5 -3.50 4.83 58.26
CA GLN A 5 -3.54 4.25 56.91
C GLN A 5 -4.80 3.39 56.84
N ARG A 6 -5.85 3.85 56.15
CA ARG A 6 -6.93 3.06 55.53
C ARG A 6 -8.04 4.01 55.07
N ARG A 7 -8.02 4.42 53.79
CA ARG A 7 -9.18 4.88 52.99
C ARG A 7 -8.72 5.42 51.62
N ALA A 8 -8.11 4.57 50.79
CA ALA A 8 -7.90 4.85 49.36
C ALA A 8 -7.63 3.60 48.53
N ALA A 9 -8.17 2.45 48.94
CA ALA A 9 -8.11 1.21 48.18
C ALA A 9 -9.47 0.53 48.33
N HIS A 10 -10.41 0.82 47.43
CA HIS A 10 -11.69 0.13 47.25
C HIS A 10 -12.39 0.69 45.99
N ALA A 11 -11.74 0.55 44.83
CA ALA A 11 -12.35 0.89 43.53
C ALA A 11 -12.02 -0.15 42.45
N LEU A 12 -11.79 -1.40 42.86
CA LEU A 12 -11.82 -2.58 42.00
C LEU A 12 -12.42 -3.74 42.79
N LEU A 13 -13.45 -4.35 42.21
CA LEU A 13 -14.26 -5.49 42.68
C LEU A 13 -15.25 -5.18 43.81
N TRP A 14 -16.56 -5.20 43.52
CA TRP A 14 -17.54 -5.95 44.33
C TRP A 14 -18.98 -6.11 43.79
N CYS A 15 -19.37 -5.69 42.57
CA CYS A 15 -20.74 -6.01 42.09
C CYS A 15 -20.79 -6.59 40.68
N LEU A 16 -20.34 -7.84 40.55
CA LEU A 16 -21.10 -8.83 39.79
C LEU A 16 -22.28 -9.26 40.67
N LEU A 17 -23.51 -9.02 40.22
CA LEU A 17 -24.70 -9.88 40.36
C LEU A 17 -25.99 -9.05 40.44
N GLY A 18 -26.81 -9.19 39.41
CA GLY A 18 -28.26 -9.08 39.51
C GLY A 18 -28.82 -7.67 39.49
N GLN A 19 -29.20 -7.21 38.29
CA GLN A 19 -30.57 -6.75 38.07
C GLN A 19 -30.92 -6.70 36.58
N ARG A 20 -32.08 -7.27 36.29
CA ARG A 20 -32.68 -7.47 34.97
C ARG A 20 -32.99 -6.12 34.32
N LEU A 21 -32.51 -5.88 33.11
CA LEU A 21 -32.92 -4.75 32.28
C LEU A 21 -34.13 -5.14 31.40
N PRO A 22 -35.13 -4.26 31.25
CA PRO A 22 -36.41 -4.59 30.62
C PRO A 22 -36.32 -4.73 29.09
N ARG A 23 -37.13 -5.65 28.57
CA ARG A 23 -37.31 -5.97 27.14
C ARG A 23 -37.94 -4.79 26.39
N GLY A 24 -37.12 -4.03 25.66
CA GLY A 24 -37.56 -3.05 24.67
C GLY A 24 -37.96 -3.72 23.34
N ARG A 25 -39.08 -3.26 22.78
CA ARG A 25 -39.76 -3.76 21.57
C ARG A 25 -38.84 -3.87 20.34
N ARG A 26 -38.91 -5.04 19.67
CA ARG A 26 -38.35 -5.29 18.34
C ARG A 26 -39.00 -4.36 17.31
N GLY A 27 -38.25 -3.37 16.84
CA GLY A 27 -38.54 -2.72 15.57
C GLY A 27 -38.26 -3.69 14.43
N GLN A 28 -39.27 -4.01 13.63
CA GLN A 28 -39.14 -4.79 12.41
C GLN A 28 -38.32 -3.99 11.40
N ARG A 29 -37.10 -4.45 11.09
CA ARG A 29 -36.34 -3.99 9.92
C ARG A 29 -36.95 -4.66 8.68
N PRO A 30 -37.20 -3.92 7.59
CA PRO A 30 -37.69 -4.53 6.36
C PRO A 30 -36.64 -5.52 5.82
N ALA A 31 -37.12 -6.71 5.45
CA ALA A 31 -36.31 -7.75 4.84
C ALA A 31 -35.75 -7.25 3.50
N ARG A 32 -34.41 -7.20 3.41
CA ARG A 32 -33.70 -6.92 2.16
C ARG A 32 -33.94 -8.10 1.23
N GLN A 33 -34.66 -7.88 0.13
CA GLN A 33 -34.86 -8.87 -0.92
C GLN A 33 -33.50 -9.35 -1.44
N ARG A 34 -33.29 -10.66 -1.37
CA ARG A 34 -32.16 -11.35 -2.00
C ARG A 34 -32.38 -11.30 -3.50
N ALA A 35 -31.49 -10.62 -4.23
CA ALA A 35 -31.45 -10.70 -5.68
C ALA A 35 -31.16 -12.16 -6.12
N PRO A 36 -31.69 -12.61 -7.27
CA PRO A 36 -31.53 -13.99 -7.72
C PRO A 36 -30.07 -14.31 -8.06
N GLY A 37 -29.69 -15.55 -7.80
CA GLY A 37 -28.32 -16.05 -7.95
C GLY A 37 -27.81 -15.95 -9.38
N GLY A 38 -26.81 -15.10 -9.57
CA GLY A 38 -25.86 -15.25 -10.66
C GLY A 38 -24.86 -16.36 -10.32
N SER A 39 -24.45 -17.13 -11.33
CA SER A 39 -23.30 -18.04 -11.28
C SER A 39 -22.15 -17.42 -10.49
N PRO A 40 -21.41 -18.17 -9.64
CA PRO A 40 -20.44 -17.56 -8.74
C PRO A 40 -19.37 -16.84 -9.55
N MET A 41 -19.51 -15.52 -9.67
CA MET A 41 -18.48 -14.69 -10.31
C MET A 41 -17.19 -14.92 -9.53
N THR A 42 -16.20 -15.47 -10.24
CA THR A 42 -14.83 -15.61 -9.78
C THR A 42 -14.33 -14.24 -9.34
N LEU A 43 -13.83 -14.15 -8.11
CA LEU A 43 -13.28 -12.91 -7.56
C LEU A 43 -12.14 -12.40 -8.45
N ARG A 44 -12.12 -11.10 -8.70
CA ARG A 44 -10.97 -10.40 -9.31
C ARG A 44 -9.83 -10.30 -8.31
N SER A 45 -10.16 -10.15 -7.04
CA SER A 45 -9.25 -10.16 -5.91
C SER A 45 -8.45 -11.46 -5.82
N ALA A 46 -7.18 -11.34 -5.44
CA ALA A 46 -6.22 -12.43 -5.40
C ALA A 46 -5.12 -12.17 -4.37
N ILE A 47 -4.23 -13.14 -4.20
CA ILE A 47 -2.97 -12.96 -3.49
C ILE A 47 -1.84 -13.07 -4.50
N TYR A 48 -0.94 -12.11 -4.49
CA TYR A 48 0.30 -12.22 -5.23
C TYR A 48 1.39 -12.69 -4.29
N VAL A 49 2.08 -13.76 -4.65
CA VAL A 49 3.19 -14.32 -3.88
C VAL A 49 4.44 -14.26 -4.74
N GLY A 50 5.55 -13.79 -4.18
CA GLY A 50 6.77 -13.58 -4.95
C GLY A 50 7.90 -13.03 -4.12
N SER A 51 8.69 -12.15 -4.72
CA SER A 51 9.85 -11.54 -4.09
C SER A 51 10.06 -10.09 -4.52
N VAL A 52 10.76 -9.35 -3.65
CA VAL A 52 11.31 -8.04 -3.95
C VAL A 52 12.83 -8.14 -3.92
N ARG A 53 13.47 -7.64 -4.98
CA ARG A 53 14.93 -7.48 -5.05
C ARG A 53 15.26 -6.00 -5.04
N HIS A 54 16.22 -5.62 -4.22
CA HIS A 54 16.86 -4.31 -4.28
C HIS A 54 18.32 -4.49 -4.65
N ARG A 55 18.82 -3.62 -5.54
CA ARG A 55 20.21 -3.61 -5.97
C ARG A 55 20.71 -2.16 -6.06
N ARG A 56 21.84 -1.90 -5.43
CA ARG A 56 22.63 -0.66 -5.52
C ARG A 56 23.98 -0.98 -6.15
N ARG A 57 24.48 -0.07 -7.00
CA ARG A 57 25.79 -0.26 -7.66
C ARG A 57 26.98 0.23 -6.84
N ALA A 58 26.84 1.35 -6.14
CA ALA A 58 27.93 1.96 -5.38
C ALA A 58 27.46 2.45 -3.99
N PRO A 59 27.96 1.86 -2.88
CA PRO A 59 28.69 0.60 -2.84
C PRO A 59 27.82 -0.56 -3.33
N ALA A 60 28.45 -1.55 -3.97
CA ALA A 60 27.74 -2.71 -4.51
C ALA A 60 27.01 -3.47 -3.39
N HIS A 61 25.70 -3.56 -3.54
CA HIS A 61 24.85 -4.22 -2.56
C HIS A 61 23.55 -4.69 -3.21
N ALA A 62 23.20 -5.95 -3.02
CA ALA A 62 21.94 -6.49 -3.50
C ALA A 62 21.35 -7.45 -2.47
N PHE A 63 20.04 -7.46 -2.38
CA PHE A 63 19.30 -8.39 -1.54
C PHE A 63 17.94 -8.68 -2.15
N THR A 64 17.44 -9.88 -1.88
CA THR A 64 16.12 -10.33 -2.32
C THR A 64 15.40 -10.94 -1.13
N PHE A 65 14.13 -10.58 -0.94
CA PHE A 65 13.29 -11.15 0.11
C PHE A 65 11.98 -11.66 -0.45
N PRO A 66 11.48 -12.81 0.04
CA PRO A 66 10.15 -13.28 -0.31
C PRO A 66 9.10 -12.42 0.38
N LEU A 67 7.97 -12.21 -0.30
CA LEU A 67 6.81 -11.55 0.28
C LEU A 67 5.51 -12.01 -0.40
N PHE A 68 4.39 -11.61 0.18
CA PHE A 68 3.10 -11.64 -0.49
C PHE A 68 2.38 -10.31 -0.33
N MET A 69 1.57 -9.94 -1.31
CA MET A 69 0.71 -8.77 -1.28
C MET A 69 -0.70 -9.19 -1.62
N LEU A 70 -1.67 -8.53 -1.00
CA LEU A 70 -3.07 -8.73 -1.31
C LEU A 70 -3.42 -7.84 -2.49
N TYR A 71 -4.04 -8.43 -3.51
CA TYR A 71 -4.65 -7.70 -4.62
C TYR A 71 -6.15 -7.67 -4.41
N LEU A 72 -6.67 -6.52 -4.04
CA LEU A 72 -8.09 -6.32 -3.75
C LEU A 72 -8.73 -5.50 -4.85
N ASP A 73 -9.79 -6.01 -5.44
CA ASP A 73 -10.78 -5.16 -6.07
C ASP A 73 -11.56 -4.45 -4.95
N LEU A 74 -11.59 -3.11 -4.97
CA LEU A 74 -12.16 -2.33 -3.88
C LEU A 74 -13.67 -2.58 -3.70
N ASP A 75 -14.36 -2.99 -4.76
CA ASP A 75 -15.78 -3.33 -4.73
C ASP A 75 -16.02 -4.75 -4.16
N GLU A 76 -14.97 -5.57 -4.04
CA GLU A 76 -15.04 -6.95 -3.53
C GLU A 76 -14.60 -7.10 -2.07
N VAL A 77 -14.15 -6.02 -1.41
CA VAL A 77 -13.52 -6.06 -0.06
C VAL A 77 -14.36 -6.83 0.95
N ASP A 78 -15.66 -6.53 1.05
CA ASP A 78 -16.56 -7.20 2.00
C ASP A 78 -16.72 -8.68 1.68
N ARG A 79 -16.78 -9.04 0.40
CA ARG A 79 -16.89 -10.43 -0.06
C ARG A 79 -15.61 -11.20 0.22
N VAL A 80 -14.44 -10.62 -0.03
CA VAL A 80 -13.13 -11.22 0.28
C VAL A 80 -12.99 -11.50 1.77
N PHE A 81 -13.35 -10.53 2.61
CA PHE A 81 -13.23 -10.70 4.06
C PHE A 81 -14.34 -11.54 4.69
N SER A 82 -15.42 -11.84 3.97
CA SER A 82 -16.39 -12.84 4.39
C SER A 82 -15.87 -14.29 4.31
N LEU A 83 -14.77 -14.54 3.56
CA LEU A 83 -14.21 -15.88 3.35
C LEU A 83 -13.65 -16.51 4.63
N THR A 84 -13.16 -15.69 5.57
CA THR A 84 -12.61 -16.16 6.85
C THR A 84 -12.81 -15.11 7.94
N ARG A 85 -12.98 -15.53 9.20
CA ARG A 85 -13.04 -14.58 10.34
C ARG A 85 -11.68 -13.97 10.73
N LEU A 86 -10.58 -14.46 10.18
CA LEU A 86 -9.23 -13.99 10.52
C LEU A 86 -8.79 -12.76 9.71
N TRP A 87 -9.53 -12.45 8.64
CA TRP A 87 -9.27 -11.33 7.74
C TRP A 87 -10.49 -10.42 7.77
N GLY A 88 -10.29 -9.11 7.85
CA GLY A 88 -11.43 -8.19 7.87
C GLY A 88 -11.09 -6.75 8.16
N THR A 89 -12.12 -5.95 8.45
CA THR A 89 -11.99 -4.53 8.81
C THR A 89 -12.03 -4.30 10.32
N SER A 90 -12.51 -5.28 11.07
CA SER A 90 -12.60 -5.25 12.54
C SER A 90 -11.22 -5.22 13.20
N ARG A 91 -11.12 -4.53 14.34
CA ARG A 91 -9.88 -4.43 15.13
C ARG A 91 -9.36 -5.76 15.66
N TRP A 92 -10.23 -6.77 15.75
CA TRP A 92 -9.91 -8.08 16.31
C TRP A 92 -9.42 -9.08 15.25
N CYS A 93 -9.51 -8.74 13.96
CA CYS A 93 -9.00 -9.60 12.90
C CYS A 93 -7.46 -9.53 12.88
N PRO A 94 -6.75 -10.67 12.91
CA PRO A 94 -5.30 -10.72 12.73
C PRO A 94 -4.84 -10.00 11.46
N ALA A 95 -5.42 -10.31 10.30
CA ALA A 95 -5.21 -9.53 9.08
C ALA A 95 -6.32 -8.47 8.98
N ARG A 96 -5.95 -7.20 9.11
CA ARG A 96 -6.90 -6.09 9.15
C ARG A 96 -6.65 -5.10 8.03
N PHE A 97 -7.68 -4.90 7.21
CA PHE A 97 -7.78 -3.74 6.33
C PHE A 97 -8.23 -2.53 7.13
N CYS A 98 -7.38 -1.50 7.20
CA CYS A 98 -7.68 -0.28 7.92
C CYS A 98 -7.61 0.90 6.94
N ARG A 99 -8.76 1.51 6.66
CA ARG A 99 -8.89 2.61 5.68
C ARG A 99 -7.85 3.73 5.85
N SER A 100 -7.46 4.05 7.09
CA SER A 100 -6.48 5.10 7.40
C SER A 100 -5.02 4.75 7.04
N ASP A 101 -4.73 3.50 6.68
CA ASP A 101 -3.39 3.08 6.23
C ASP A 101 -3.09 3.45 4.78
N TYR A 102 -4.13 3.87 4.04
CA TYR A 102 -4.11 4.06 2.61
C TYR A 102 -4.41 5.51 2.24
N LEU A 103 -4.35 5.81 0.95
CA LEU A 103 -4.50 7.15 0.38
C LEU A 103 -5.69 7.89 0.99
N ALA A 104 -5.40 8.95 1.73
CA ALA A 104 -6.40 9.72 2.45
C ALA A 104 -6.71 11.02 1.70
N ARG A 105 -7.99 11.28 1.46
CA ARG A 105 -8.47 12.57 0.95
C ARG A 105 -9.75 12.95 1.68
N GLY A 106 -9.61 13.75 2.72
CA GLY A 106 -10.72 14.15 3.60
C GLY A 106 -11.47 12.94 4.15
N THR A 107 -12.79 12.92 4.00
CA THR A 107 -13.70 11.87 4.46
C THR A 107 -14.07 10.85 3.38
N LEU A 108 -13.49 10.96 2.17
CA LEU A 108 -13.82 10.08 1.06
C LEU A 108 -13.42 8.63 1.35
N ASP A 109 -14.20 7.70 0.81
CA ASP A 109 -13.78 6.30 0.76
C ASP A 109 -12.49 6.14 -0.07
N LEU A 110 -11.91 4.94 -0.05
CA LEU A 110 -10.61 4.71 -0.68
C LEU A 110 -10.69 4.81 -2.20
N ALA A 111 -11.73 4.26 -2.82
CA ALA A 111 -11.88 4.27 -4.27
C ALA A 111 -12.06 5.71 -4.78
N GLU A 112 -12.91 6.50 -4.12
CA GLU A 112 -13.14 7.90 -4.44
C GLU A 112 -11.90 8.77 -4.18
N SER A 113 -11.14 8.48 -3.13
CA SER A 113 -9.85 9.17 -2.89
C SER A 113 -8.86 8.92 -4.02
N VAL A 114 -8.80 7.68 -4.52
CA VAL A 114 -7.93 7.32 -5.66
C VAL A 114 -8.44 8.00 -6.95
N ARG A 115 -9.74 7.93 -7.25
CA ARG A 115 -10.33 8.57 -8.43
C ARG A 115 -10.06 10.07 -8.46
N ALA A 116 -10.29 10.76 -7.34
CA ALA A 116 -10.01 12.19 -7.22
C ALA A 116 -8.51 12.49 -7.35
N CYS A 117 -7.63 11.63 -6.82
CA CYS A 117 -6.19 11.81 -6.99
C CYS A 117 -5.76 11.68 -8.47
N VAL A 118 -6.38 10.78 -9.23
CA VAL A 118 -6.11 10.64 -10.67
C VAL A 118 -6.65 11.85 -11.43
N GLU A 119 -7.87 12.29 -11.10
CA GLU A 119 -8.54 13.43 -11.74
C GLU A 119 -7.73 14.72 -11.56
N ASP A 120 -7.30 15.04 -10.35
CA ASP A 120 -6.47 16.22 -10.07
C ASP A 120 -5.16 16.24 -10.86
N ARG A 121 -4.56 15.08 -11.09
CA ARG A 121 -3.21 14.97 -11.68
C ARG A 121 -3.23 14.81 -13.19
N LEU A 122 -4.25 14.16 -13.75
CA LEU A 122 -4.33 13.82 -15.16
C LEU A 122 -5.52 14.48 -15.89
N GLY A 123 -6.41 15.19 -15.18
CA GLY A 123 -7.66 15.71 -15.75
C GLY A 123 -8.63 14.61 -16.20
N LEU A 124 -8.47 13.40 -15.68
CA LEU A 124 -9.18 12.19 -16.06
C LEU A 124 -9.72 11.52 -14.80
N ARG A 125 -11.01 11.21 -14.76
CA ARG A 125 -11.61 10.42 -13.69
C ARG A 125 -11.80 8.95 -14.13
N PRO A 126 -11.19 7.96 -13.45
CA PRO A 126 -11.44 6.55 -13.74
C PRO A 126 -12.91 6.18 -13.47
N THR A 127 -13.57 5.58 -14.46
CA THR A 127 -14.99 5.16 -14.37
C THR A 127 -15.18 3.71 -13.98
N GLY A 128 -14.14 2.89 -14.11
CA GLY A 128 -14.16 1.47 -13.81
C GLY A 128 -13.72 1.10 -12.39
N PRO A 129 -13.40 -0.20 -12.18
CA PRO A 129 -12.94 -0.69 -10.89
C PRO A 129 -11.58 -0.10 -10.51
N ILE A 130 -11.37 0.05 -9.20
CA ILE A 130 -10.07 0.37 -8.62
C ILE A 130 -9.56 -0.89 -7.92
N ARG A 131 -8.41 -1.39 -8.34
CA ARG A 131 -7.79 -2.59 -7.76
C ARG A 131 -6.47 -2.25 -7.10
N MET A 132 -6.28 -2.63 -5.85
CA MET A 132 -5.11 -2.27 -5.06
C MET A 132 -4.22 -3.47 -4.76
N LEU A 133 -2.90 -3.31 -4.94
CA LEU A 133 -1.87 -4.25 -4.48
C LEU A 133 -1.21 -3.67 -3.22
N THR A 134 -1.34 -4.34 -2.08
CA THR A 134 -0.86 -3.78 -0.79
C THR A 134 -0.48 -4.82 0.26
N HIS A 135 0.06 -4.33 1.38
CA HIS A 135 0.03 -5.03 2.66
C HIS A 135 -1.12 -4.51 3.57
N LEU A 136 -1.72 -5.43 4.32
CA LEU A 136 -2.67 -5.09 5.39
C LEU A 136 -1.93 -4.88 6.71
N ARG A 137 -2.67 -4.53 7.78
CA ARG A 137 -2.17 -4.72 9.13
C ARG A 137 -2.20 -6.20 9.48
N TYR A 138 -1.16 -6.70 10.11
CA TYR A 138 -1.10 -8.06 10.61
C TYR A 138 -0.75 -8.01 12.10
N PHE A 139 -1.61 -8.59 12.94
CA PHE A 139 -1.48 -8.58 14.40
C PHE A 139 -1.27 -7.16 14.97
N GLY A 140 -1.98 -6.18 14.39
CA GLY A 140 -1.91 -4.77 14.81
C GLY A 140 -0.75 -3.96 14.22
N TYR A 141 0.24 -4.61 13.59
CA TYR A 141 1.38 -3.95 12.97
C TYR A 141 1.21 -3.77 11.46
N VAL A 142 1.69 -2.65 10.91
CA VAL A 142 1.66 -2.38 9.46
C VAL A 142 3.06 -2.02 8.97
N PHE A 143 3.55 -2.81 8.02
CA PHE A 143 4.74 -2.49 7.23
C PHE A 143 4.33 -2.50 5.76
N ASN A 144 4.02 -1.32 5.24
CA ASN A 144 3.50 -1.14 3.90
C ASN A 144 4.29 -0.05 3.17
N PRO A 145 5.46 -0.38 2.60
CA PRO A 145 6.33 0.61 1.97
C PRO A 145 5.72 1.21 0.70
N VAL A 146 4.88 0.46 -0.01
CA VAL A 146 4.21 0.92 -1.22
C VAL A 146 2.86 0.22 -1.40
N THR A 147 1.85 1.01 -1.80
CA THR A 147 0.58 0.52 -2.32
C THR A 147 0.45 0.95 -3.77
N PHE A 148 0.06 0.02 -4.64
CA PHE A 148 -0.26 0.34 -6.04
C PHE A 148 -1.76 0.25 -6.27
N TYR A 149 -2.37 1.31 -6.78
CA TYR A 149 -3.76 1.33 -7.21
C TYR A 149 -3.80 1.31 -8.74
N TYR A 150 -4.38 0.28 -9.31
CA TYR A 150 -4.64 0.12 -10.74
C TYR A 150 -6.04 0.62 -11.02
N CYS A 151 -6.14 1.66 -11.84
CA CYS A 151 -7.39 2.35 -12.14
C CYS A 151 -7.84 2.00 -13.56
N PHE A 152 -9.00 1.37 -13.69
CA PHE A 152 -9.52 0.89 -14.96
C PHE A 152 -10.68 1.76 -15.46
N ASP A 153 -11.01 1.62 -16.74
CA ASP A 153 -12.31 2.03 -17.29
C ASP A 153 -13.36 0.92 -17.13
N GLU A 154 -14.59 1.19 -17.56
CA GLU A 154 -15.70 0.23 -17.53
C GLU A 154 -15.45 -1.03 -18.39
N ARG A 155 -14.50 -0.96 -19.33
CA ARG A 155 -14.11 -2.08 -20.22
C ARG A 155 -12.91 -2.85 -19.67
N ASP A 156 -12.53 -2.62 -18.42
CA ASP A 156 -11.37 -3.22 -17.75
C ASP A 156 -10.03 -2.88 -18.42
N SER A 157 -9.98 -1.75 -19.15
CA SER A 157 -8.74 -1.20 -19.72
C SER A 157 -8.05 -0.28 -18.72
N LEU A 158 -6.76 -0.49 -18.51
CA LEU A 158 -6.00 0.27 -17.52
C LEU A 158 -5.79 1.72 -17.99
N LEU A 159 -6.26 2.68 -17.18
CA LEU A 159 -6.17 4.12 -17.42
C LEU A 159 -5.00 4.76 -16.68
N ALA A 160 -4.79 4.37 -15.42
CA ALA A 160 -3.74 4.93 -14.60
C ALA A 160 -3.24 3.95 -13.52
N VAL A 161 -2.02 4.17 -13.06
CA VAL A 161 -1.47 3.51 -11.87
C VAL A 161 -1.09 4.58 -10.85
N VAL A 162 -1.63 4.49 -9.64
CA VAL A 162 -1.23 5.34 -8.52
C VAL A 162 -0.31 4.55 -7.61
N ALA A 163 0.94 4.99 -7.45
CA ALA A 163 1.89 4.39 -6.51
C ALA A 163 2.00 5.28 -5.27
N GLU A 164 1.34 4.87 -4.19
CA GLU A 164 1.44 5.51 -2.89
C GLU A 164 2.60 4.89 -2.11
N ILE A 165 3.66 5.68 -1.93
CA ILE A 165 4.85 5.30 -1.19
C ILE A 165 4.74 5.85 0.22
N THR A 166 4.97 5.01 1.22
CA THR A 166 5.08 5.43 2.62
C THR A 166 6.55 5.36 3.05
N ASN A 167 7.12 6.51 3.42
CA ASN A 167 8.48 6.57 3.92
C ASN A 167 8.53 6.15 5.39
N THR A 168 9.30 5.12 5.72
CA THR A 168 9.59 4.71 7.10
C THR A 168 11.03 5.11 7.45
N PRO A 169 11.30 5.82 8.57
CA PRO A 169 10.44 6.02 9.75
C PRO A 169 9.56 7.29 9.78
N TRP A 170 9.72 8.23 8.83
CA TRP A 170 9.07 9.55 8.90
C TRP A 170 7.55 9.55 8.68
N LYS A 171 6.97 8.43 8.25
CA LYS A 171 5.53 8.23 7.96
C LYS A 171 4.93 9.20 6.94
N GLU A 172 5.78 9.90 6.18
CA GLU A 172 5.36 10.71 5.04
C GLU A 172 4.81 9.79 3.94
N ARG A 173 3.70 10.18 3.33
CA ARG A 173 3.12 9.48 2.19
C ARG A 173 3.15 10.36 0.97
N HIS A 174 3.49 9.77 -0.16
CA HIS A 174 3.49 10.46 -1.44
C HIS A 174 2.92 9.55 -2.53
N ALA A 175 2.08 10.11 -3.39
CA ALA A 175 1.44 9.39 -4.47
C ALA A 175 1.97 9.86 -5.83
N TYR A 176 2.60 8.96 -6.57
CA TYR A 176 2.89 9.15 -7.98
C TYR A 176 1.71 8.66 -8.81
N VAL A 177 1.22 9.48 -9.73
CA VAL A 177 0.13 9.12 -10.66
C VAL A 177 0.73 8.93 -12.05
N LEU A 178 0.61 7.73 -12.60
CA LEU A 178 1.18 7.33 -13.89
C LEU A 178 0.05 7.14 -14.90
N ASP A 179 0.05 7.93 -15.98
CA ASP A 179 -0.94 7.77 -17.06
C ASP A 179 -0.59 6.56 -17.95
N ALA A 180 -1.43 5.52 -17.93
CA ALA A 180 -1.22 4.31 -18.71
C ALA A 180 -1.47 4.49 -20.21
N ARG A 181 -2.21 5.54 -20.61
CA ARG A 181 -2.47 5.88 -22.01
C ARG A 181 -1.26 6.55 -22.64
N ALA A 182 -0.51 7.34 -21.87
CA ALA A 182 0.72 7.99 -22.29
C ALA A 182 1.98 7.12 -22.11
N SER A 183 1.83 5.87 -21.65
CA SER A 183 2.96 4.98 -21.40
C SER A 183 3.62 4.51 -22.70
N ARG A 184 4.95 4.32 -22.69
CA ARG A 184 5.60 3.54 -23.74
C ARG A 184 5.27 2.07 -23.51
N ARG A 185 4.45 1.50 -24.39
CA ARG A 185 4.05 0.10 -24.34
C ARG A 185 5.10 -0.79 -25.02
N GLY A 186 5.36 -1.95 -24.44
CA GLY A 186 6.28 -2.95 -24.96
C GLY A 186 5.98 -4.36 -24.47
N GLY A 187 6.77 -5.34 -24.91
CA GLY A 187 6.61 -6.75 -24.56
C GLY A 187 5.43 -7.45 -25.29
N PRO A 188 5.24 -8.77 -25.07
CA PRO A 188 4.16 -9.52 -25.71
C PRO A 188 2.79 -8.90 -25.41
N GLY A 189 2.03 -8.57 -26.46
CA GLY A 189 0.70 -7.99 -26.33
C GLY A 189 0.61 -6.56 -25.79
N GLY A 190 1.72 -5.80 -25.73
CA GLY A 190 1.71 -4.39 -25.30
C GLY A 190 1.34 -4.19 -23.82
N ARG A 191 1.55 -5.22 -23.00
CA ARG A 191 1.13 -5.29 -21.59
C ARG A 191 2.13 -4.66 -20.62
N VAL A 192 3.36 -4.44 -21.06
CA VAL A 192 4.41 -3.79 -20.27
C VAL A 192 4.34 -2.29 -20.55
N MET A 193 4.17 -1.50 -19.50
CA MET A 193 4.13 -0.04 -19.57
C MET A 193 5.37 0.53 -18.92
N ARG A 194 5.91 1.60 -19.51
CA ARG A 194 7.11 2.25 -19.00
C ARG A 194 6.99 3.77 -18.97
N TRP A 195 7.40 4.35 -17.85
CA TRP A 195 7.44 5.80 -17.63
C TRP A 195 8.84 6.26 -17.23
N ARG A 196 9.16 7.50 -17.59
CA ARG A 196 10.36 8.20 -17.14
C ARG A 196 9.97 9.56 -16.61
N PHE A 197 10.37 9.89 -15.39
CA PHE A 197 10.01 11.14 -14.71
C PHE A 197 11.01 11.48 -13.59
N ALA A 198 11.04 12.73 -13.16
CA ALA A 198 11.95 13.21 -12.11
C ALA A 198 11.58 12.63 -10.73
N LYS A 199 12.60 12.40 -9.88
CA LYS A 199 12.40 11.94 -8.50
C LYS A 199 12.02 13.11 -7.59
N ASP A 200 10.73 13.22 -7.29
CA ASP A 200 10.23 14.31 -6.43
C ASP A 200 10.03 13.93 -4.96
N PHE A 201 10.36 12.69 -4.53
CA PHE A 201 10.15 12.21 -3.16
C PHE A 201 11.38 11.49 -2.58
N HIS A 202 11.75 11.83 -1.35
CA HIS A 202 12.93 11.30 -0.67
C HIS A 202 12.62 9.96 0.04
N VAL A 203 12.57 8.87 -0.73
CA VAL A 203 12.19 7.52 -0.23
C VAL A 203 13.30 6.82 0.55
N SER A 204 14.55 7.25 0.42
CA SER A 204 15.70 6.62 1.07
C SER A 204 16.78 7.63 1.43
N PRO A 205 17.31 7.62 2.68
CA PRO A 205 18.42 8.48 3.09
C PRO A 205 19.75 8.15 2.38
N PHE A 206 19.77 7.11 1.53
CA PHE A 206 20.97 6.70 0.80
C PHE A 206 20.88 7.02 -0.71
N LEU A 207 19.85 7.77 -1.14
CA LEU A 207 19.66 8.18 -2.55
C LEU A 207 19.46 9.70 -2.65
N PRO A 208 20.29 10.42 -3.42
CA PRO A 208 20.10 11.86 -3.65
C PRO A 208 18.76 12.16 -4.36
N MET A 209 18.34 13.43 -4.32
CA MET A 209 17.10 13.89 -4.96
C MET A 209 17.24 14.10 -6.46
N ASP A 210 18.43 14.47 -6.94
CA ASP A 210 18.71 14.76 -8.36
C ASP A 210 18.87 13.47 -9.18
N LEU A 211 17.81 12.65 -9.23
CA LEU A 211 17.77 11.37 -9.93
C LEU A 211 16.50 11.27 -10.79
N GLU A 212 16.55 10.46 -11.83
CA GLU A 212 15.40 10.14 -12.68
C GLU A 212 14.86 8.74 -12.35
N TYR A 213 13.55 8.62 -12.26
CA TYR A 213 12.85 7.35 -12.17
C TYR A 213 12.54 6.79 -13.56
N ASP A 214 12.85 5.52 -13.76
CA ASP A 214 12.54 4.77 -14.97
C ASP A 214 11.79 3.50 -14.55
N TRP A 215 10.46 3.61 -14.52
CA TRP A 215 9.52 2.66 -13.95
C TRP A 215 8.87 1.82 -15.02
N THR A 216 8.75 0.52 -14.76
CA THR A 216 8.13 -0.47 -15.64
C THR A 216 7.10 -1.26 -14.85
N PHE A 217 5.89 -1.37 -15.36
CA PHE A 217 4.78 -2.12 -14.75
C PHE A 217 4.13 -3.04 -15.77
N ASP A 218 3.75 -4.22 -15.32
CA ASP A 218 2.79 -5.06 -16.03
C ASP A 218 1.36 -4.74 -15.60
N VAL A 219 0.41 -4.95 -16.50
CA VAL A 219 -1.00 -5.04 -16.13
C VAL A 219 -1.22 -6.32 -15.30
N PRO A 220 -1.79 -6.24 -14.07
CA PRO A 220 -1.97 -7.39 -13.18
C PRO A 220 -2.79 -8.51 -13.83
N ASP A 221 -2.27 -9.74 -13.78
CA ASP A 221 -2.91 -10.95 -14.33
C ASP A 221 -2.31 -12.19 -13.64
N ASP A 222 -2.07 -13.31 -14.34
CA ASP A 222 -1.38 -14.48 -13.77
C ASP A 222 -0.02 -14.17 -13.11
N SER A 223 0.66 -13.13 -13.60
CA SER A 223 1.86 -12.56 -12.99
C SER A 223 1.78 -11.05 -12.87
N LEU A 224 2.57 -10.51 -11.96
CA LEU A 224 2.73 -9.07 -11.76
C LEU A 224 4.22 -8.76 -11.62
N PHE A 225 4.66 -7.79 -12.41
CA PHE A 225 6.03 -7.29 -12.41
C PHE A 225 6.01 -5.77 -12.24
N VAL A 226 6.82 -5.29 -11.30
CA VAL A 226 7.10 -3.87 -11.13
C VAL A 226 8.61 -3.71 -11.03
N HIS A 227 9.18 -2.85 -11.86
CA HIS A 227 10.60 -2.57 -11.85
C HIS A 227 10.84 -1.07 -11.86
N MET A 228 11.54 -0.61 -10.84
CA MET A 228 11.96 0.78 -10.69
C MET A 228 13.47 0.84 -10.87
N ASN A 229 13.94 1.59 -11.88
CA ASN A 229 15.32 2.06 -11.91
C ASN A 229 15.37 3.49 -11.41
N VAL A 230 16.47 3.80 -10.73
CA VAL A 230 16.86 5.15 -10.33
C VAL A 230 18.19 5.45 -10.99
N ARG A 231 18.22 6.51 -11.79
CA ARG A 231 19.36 6.89 -12.64
C ARG A 231 19.87 8.27 -12.25
N GLU A 232 21.18 8.44 -12.33
CA GLU A 232 21.80 9.77 -12.25
C GLU A 232 21.49 10.58 -13.51
N VAL A 233 21.32 11.89 -13.35
CA VAL A 233 21.11 12.82 -14.45
C VAL A 233 22.47 13.31 -14.95
N GLY A 234 22.77 13.15 -16.25
CA GLY A 234 24.00 13.67 -16.87
C GLY A 234 24.62 12.78 -17.96
N PRO A 235 25.72 13.22 -18.61
CA PRO A 235 26.35 12.51 -19.75
C PRO A 235 26.89 11.11 -19.40
N ALA A 236 27.20 10.88 -18.12
CA ALA A 236 27.64 9.59 -17.58
C ALA A 236 26.54 8.86 -16.78
N ALA A 237 25.26 9.07 -17.14
CA ALA A 237 24.09 8.54 -16.44
C ALA A 237 24.19 7.03 -16.16
N SER A 238 24.55 6.69 -14.93
CA SER A 238 24.67 5.33 -14.46
C SER A 238 23.41 4.91 -13.69
N LYS A 239 23.10 3.60 -13.66
CA LYS A 239 22.01 3.10 -12.80
C LYS A 239 22.49 3.08 -11.35
N ALA A 240 22.06 4.03 -10.54
CA ALA A 240 22.44 4.10 -9.12
C ALA A 240 21.80 2.97 -8.29
N PHE A 241 20.51 2.71 -8.54
CA PHE A 241 19.71 1.74 -7.80
C PHE A 241 18.60 1.15 -8.66
N ASP A 242 18.22 -0.09 -8.39
CA ASP A 242 17.01 -0.70 -8.92
C ASP A 242 16.26 -1.54 -7.88
N ALA A 243 14.94 -1.52 -7.99
CA ALA A 243 14.02 -2.36 -7.25
C ALA A 243 13.18 -3.18 -8.23
N THR A 244 13.03 -4.48 -7.96
CA THR A 244 12.23 -5.38 -8.79
C THR A 244 11.28 -6.17 -7.89
N LEU A 245 9.99 -6.01 -8.11
CA LEU A 245 8.92 -6.82 -7.54
C LEU A 245 8.44 -7.79 -8.61
N GLN A 246 8.51 -9.09 -8.33
CA GLN A 246 8.02 -10.12 -9.23
C GLN A 246 7.15 -11.09 -8.46
N MET A 247 5.92 -11.29 -8.91
CA MET A 247 4.93 -12.07 -8.18
C MET A 247 4.04 -12.90 -9.11
N ARG A 248 3.47 -13.97 -8.57
CA ARG A 248 2.49 -14.82 -9.24
C ARG A 248 1.15 -14.75 -8.52
N ARG A 249 0.08 -14.70 -9.30
CA ARG A 249 -1.30 -14.68 -8.81
C ARG A 249 -1.67 -16.03 -8.21
N ARG A 250 -2.34 -15.99 -7.07
CA ARG A 250 -2.97 -17.14 -6.40
C ARG A 250 -4.41 -16.77 -6.09
N ALA A 251 -5.34 -17.61 -6.52
CA ALA A 251 -6.75 -17.43 -6.20
C ALA A 251 -6.96 -17.41 -4.68
N LEU A 252 -7.88 -16.58 -4.21
CA LEU A 252 -8.24 -16.52 -2.80
C LEU A 252 -8.93 -17.82 -2.38
N SER A 253 -8.41 -18.43 -1.31
CA SER A 253 -9.08 -19.54 -0.65
C SER A 253 -8.93 -19.39 0.87
N PRO A 254 -9.91 -19.87 1.67
CA PRO A 254 -9.81 -19.85 3.12
C PRO A 254 -8.56 -20.56 3.65
N SER A 255 -8.13 -21.66 3.03
CA SER A 255 -6.92 -22.40 3.40
C SER A 255 -5.65 -21.59 3.15
N LEU A 256 -5.54 -20.92 2.00
CA LEU A 256 -4.42 -20.06 1.68
C LEU A 256 -4.33 -18.87 2.64
N LEU A 257 -5.45 -18.19 2.91
CA LEU A 257 -5.53 -17.05 3.82
C LEU A 257 -5.11 -17.42 5.25
N ARG A 258 -5.51 -18.60 5.74
CA ARG A 258 -5.05 -19.12 7.04
C ARG A 258 -3.55 -19.44 7.03
N GLY A 259 -3.07 -20.13 6.00
CA GLY A 259 -1.66 -20.50 5.88
C GLY A 259 -0.72 -19.29 5.83
N LEU A 260 -1.13 -18.21 5.16
CA LEU A 260 -0.36 -16.97 5.11
C LEU A 260 -0.26 -16.28 6.46
N LEU A 261 -1.33 -16.27 7.26
CA LEU A 261 -1.30 -15.72 8.62
C LEU A 261 -0.34 -16.46 9.54
N LEU A 262 -0.18 -17.77 9.37
CA LEU A 262 0.77 -18.57 10.15
C LEU A 262 2.23 -18.30 9.72
N ARG A 263 2.47 -18.04 8.44
CA ARG A 263 3.81 -17.80 7.90
C ARG A 263 4.25 -16.33 8.00
N PHE A 264 3.30 -15.40 8.10
CA PHE A 264 3.56 -13.97 8.05
C PHE A 264 4.42 -13.44 9.21
N PRO A 265 4.22 -13.82 10.49
CA PRO A 265 5.08 -13.34 11.58
C PRO A 265 6.55 -13.68 11.35
N LEU A 266 6.83 -14.91 10.90
CA LEU A 266 8.18 -15.37 10.57
C LEU A 266 8.76 -14.61 9.38
N MET A 267 7.97 -14.42 8.32
CA MET A 267 8.38 -13.66 7.13
C MET A 267 8.67 -12.19 7.46
N THR A 268 7.84 -11.55 8.28
CA THR A 268 8.01 -10.15 8.70
C THR A 268 9.24 -9.98 9.57
N LEU A 269 9.42 -10.85 10.55
CA LEU A 269 10.62 -10.84 11.39
C LEU A 269 11.87 -11.05 10.54
N GLN A 270 11.84 -12.00 9.60
CA GLN A 270 12.93 -12.22 8.65
C GLN A 270 13.23 -10.98 7.81
N VAL A 271 12.21 -10.29 7.29
CA VAL A 271 12.37 -9.05 6.51
C VAL A 271 12.94 -7.93 7.38
N ILE A 272 12.41 -7.71 8.59
CA ILE A 272 12.89 -6.68 9.52
C ILE A 272 14.34 -6.95 9.89
N ILE A 273 14.67 -8.16 10.35
CA ILE A 273 16.06 -8.55 10.69
C ILE A 273 16.95 -8.34 9.48
N SER A 274 16.51 -8.72 8.29
CA SER A 274 17.31 -8.57 7.08
C SER A 274 17.52 -7.10 6.73
N ILE A 275 16.49 -6.25 6.78
CA ILE A 275 16.60 -4.81 6.53
C ILE A 275 17.60 -4.17 7.51
N HIS A 276 17.50 -4.48 8.81
CA HIS A 276 18.43 -3.96 9.81
C HIS A 276 19.85 -4.49 9.60
N SER A 277 20.00 -5.76 9.24
CA SER A 277 21.29 -6.37 8.90
C SER A 277 21.91 -5.71 7.66
N GLN A 278 21.12 -5.40 6.63
CA GLN A 278 21.61 -4.69 5.45
C GLN A 278 21.96 -3.23 5.76
N ALA A 279 21.16 -2.54 6.58
CA ALA A 279 21.48 -1.19 7.05
C ALA A 279 22.80 -1.17 7.83
N LEU A 280 23.02 -2.14 8.72
CA LEU A 280 24.28 -2.29 9.46
C LEU A 280 25.46 -2.58 8.52
N LYS A 281 25.29 -3.47 7.53
CA LYS A 281 26.33 -3.73 6.51
C LYS A 281 26.67 -2.49 5.68
N LEU A 282 25.67 -1.66 5.33
CA LEU A 282 25.89 -0.40 4.63
C LEU A 282 26.62 0.62 5.50
N TRP A 283 26.27 0.68 6.79
CA TRP A 283 26.95 1.52 7.77
C TRP A 283 28.41 1.10 7.96
N LEU A 284 28.68 -0.20 8.11
CA LEU A 284 30.04 -0.76 8.15
C LEU A 284 30.84 -0.47 6.86
N LYS A 285 30.15 -0.42 5.71
CA LYS A 285 30.74 -0.02 4.40
C LYS A 285 30.86 1.51 4.22
N ARG A 286 30.61 2.31 5.26
CA ARG A 286 30.69 3.79 5.24
C ARG A 286 29.84 4.44 4.14
N ALA A 287 28.67 3.87 3.82
CA ALA A 287 27.77 4.46 2.83
C ALA A 287 27.33 5.87 3.27
N THR A 288 27.46 6.86 2.38
CA THR A 288 27.05 8.24 2.62
C THR A 288 25.56 8.31 2.98
N VAL A 289 25.26 8.90 4.14
CA VAL A 289 23.89 9.18 4.57
C VAL A 289 23.55 10.60 4.12
N HIS A 290 22.62 10.72 3.18
CA HIS A 290 22.02 11.99 2.80
C HIS A 290 20.95 12.34 3.83
N ARG A 291 21.09 13.50 4.48
CA ARG A 291 20.09 13.98 5.43
C ARG A 291 18.77 14.20 4.70
N HIS A 292 17.66 13.76 5.31
CA HIS A 292 16.33 14.07 4.82
C HIS A 292 16.18 15.60 4.71
N PRO A 293 15.79 16.15 3.54
CA PRO A 293 15.61 17.58 3.39
C PRO A 293 14.57 18.05 4.40
N ARG A 294 14.94 18.98 5.30
CA ARG A 294 13.92 19.67 6.11
C ARG A 294 12.86 20.20 5.16
N ALA A 295 11.59 19.95 5.48
CA ALA A 295 10.43 20.31 4.68
C ALA A 295 10.64 21.67 4.02
N ARG A 296 10.78 21.67 2.69
CA ARG A 296 10.84 22.92 1.94
C ARG A 296 9.45 23.55 2.12
N PRO A 297 9.34 24.78 2.63
CA PRO A 297 8.06 25.47 2.64
C PRO A 297 7.51 25.49 1.21
N PRO A 298 6.18 25.38 1.03
CA PRO A 298 5.56 25.34 -0.29
C PRO A 298 6.08 26.52 -1.11
N VAL A 299 6.62 26.22 -2.30
CA VAL A 299 7.03 27.24 -3.26
C VAL A 299 5.74 27.95 -3.69
N PRO A 300 5.62 29.28 -3.48
CA PRO A 300 4.49 30.02 -4.02
C PRO A 300 4.54 29.91 -5.54
N ILE A 301 3.42 29.47 -6.12
CA ILE A 301 3.21 29.37 -7.55
C ILE A 301 3.39 30.78 -8.12
N SER A 302 4.46 31.02 -8.87
CA SER A 302 4.63 32.25 -9.64
C SER A 302 3.60 32.25 -10.75
N SER A 303 2.53 33.03 -10.58
CA SER A 303 1.66 33.44 -11.67
C SER A 303 2.47 34.32 -12.62
N THR A 304 2.96 33.75 -13.71
CA THR A 304 3.31 34.53 -14.89
C THR A 304 2.03 35.08 -15.49
N SER A 305 1.64 36.27 -15.03
CA SER A 305 0.77 37.16 -15.79
C SER A 305 1.67 37.94 -16.75
N GLU A 306 1.86 37.38 -17.95
CA GLU A 306 2.22 38.19 -19.11
C GLU A 306 1.13 39.25 -19.29
N THR A 307 1.52 40.51 -19.15
CA THR A 307 0.70 41.65 -19.60
C THR A 307 1.60 42.45 -20.52
N HIS A 308 1.44 42.23 -21.83
CA HIS A 308 1.88 43.18 -22.85
C HIS A 308 1.01 44.45 -22.73
N PRO A 309 1.61 45.62 -22.94
CA PRO A 309 1.42 46.28 -24.23
C PRO A 309 2.66 46.25 -25.14
#